data_AF-A0A7H4PB88-F1
#
_entry.id   AF-A0A7H4PB88-F1
#
_cell.length_a   1.000
_cell.length_b   1.000
_cell.length_c   1.000
_cell.angle_alpha   90.00
_cell.angle_beta   90.00
_cell.angle_gamma   90.00
#
_symmetry.space_group_name_H-M   'P 1'
#
loop_
_entity.id
_entity.type
_entity.pdbx_description
1 polymer ?
#
loop_
_entity_poly.entity_id
_entity_poly.type
_entity_poly.pdbx_seq_one_letter_code
_entity_poly.pdbx_strand_id
1 'polypeptide(L)'
;MPAAAPIPLTALKNVRNATKATLVCKRGPMGCVVLEGAIPDSWDSVPLQQGVRVDVLNVLGAGDAFMSGLLRGWLNDEGWEQACRYANACGALVVSRHGCAPAMPTKAELDDYLSRAESVPRPDIDDRLNHLHRVTSRRQAWPELCIFAFDHRKQLADSGAGNRA
;
A
#
# COMPACT_ATOMS: atom_id res chain seq x y z
N MET A 1 -24.61 20.68 17.49
CA MET A 1 -23.16 20.93 17.30
C MET A 1 -22.60 19.75 16.52
N PRO A 2 -22.08 19.91 15.29
CA PRO A 2 -21.39 18.80 14.63
C PRO A 2 -20.19 18.39 15.49
N ALA A 3 -20.00 17.08 15.69
CA ALA A 3 -18.86 16.56 16.43
C ALA A 3 -17.56 16.99 15.73
N ALA A 4 -16.55 17.38 16.51
CA ALA A 4 -15.26 17.75 15.95
C ALA A 4 -14.67 16.56 15.17
N ALA A 5 -14.11 16.83 13.98
CA ALA A 5 -13.50 15.81 13.16
C ALA A 5 -12.34 15.12 13.94
N PRO A 6 -12.21 13.79 13.88
CA PRO A 6 -11.09 13.06 14.46
C PRO A 6 -9.74 13.68 14.06
N ILE A 7 -8.75 13.63 14.97
CA ILE A 7 -7.39 14.19 14.75
C ILE A 7 -6.81 13.81 13.36
N PRO A 8 -6.92 12.56 12.87
CA PRO A 8 -6.44 12.20 11.53
C PRO A 8 -7.14 12.95 10.39
N LEU A 9 -8.45 13.21 10.48
CA LEU A 9 -9.21 13.93 9.45
C LEU A 9 -8.85 15.42 9.45
N THR A 10 -8.61 16.00 10.62
CA THR A 10 -8.08 17.37 10.73
C THR A 10 -6.70 17.50 10.08
N ALA A 11 -5.81 16.51 10.27
CA ALA A 11 -4.52 16.49 9.59
C ALA A 11 -4.66 16.39 8.06
N LEU A 12 -5.57 15.54 7.57
CA LEU A 12 -5.83 15.41 6.13
C LEU A 12 -6.41 16.68 5.52
N LYS A 13 -7.26 17.42 6.24
CA LYS A 13 -7.75 18.75 5.81
C LYS A 13 -6.59 19.73 5.63
N ASN A 14 -5.63 19.73 6.55
CA ASN A 14 -4.43 20.58 6.42
C ASN A 14 -3.59 20.19 5.20
N VAL A 15 -3.42 18.90 4.92
CA VAL A 15 -2.74 18.42 3.70
C VAL A 15 -3.50 18.86 2.44
N ARG A 16 -4.83 18.73 2.42
CA ARG A 16 -5.68 19.16 1.30
C ARG A 16 -5.58 20.65 1.01
N ASN A 17 -5.34 21.50 2.01
CA ASN A 17 -5.08 22.93 1.80
C ASN A 17 -3.77 23.19 1.04
N ALA A 18 -2.82 22.25 1.09
CA ALA A 18 -1.53 22.36 0.40
C ALA A 18 -1.51 21.68 -0.98
N THR A 19 -2.42 20.75 -1.28
CA THR A 19 -2.41 20.01 -2.54
C THR A 19 -3.79 19.53 -3.01
N LYS A 20 -3.98 19.47 -4.34
CA LYS A 20 -5.12 18.83 -5.00
C LYS A 20 -4.91 17.34 -5.31
N ALA A 21 -3.77 16.77 -4.93
CA ALA A 21 -3.45 15.37 -5.18
C ALA A 21 -4.44 14.41 -4.50
N THR A 22 -4.69 13.25 -5.10
CA THR A 22 -5.46 12.19 -4.44
C THR A 22 -4.73 11.69 -3.20
N LEU A 23 -5.45 11.59 -2.08
CA LEU A 23 -4.91 11.07 -0.83
C LEU A 23 -5.44 9.65 -0.61
N VAL A 24 -4.53 8.70 -0.42
CA VAL A 24 -4.88 7.31 -0.09
C VAL A 24 -4.42 7.03 1.34
N CYS A 25 -5.38 6.79 2.23
CA CYS A 25 -5.11 6.62 3.66
C CYS A 25 -5.27 5.15 4.06
N LYS A 26 -4.17 4.54 4.50
CA LYS A 26 -4.18 3.19 5.09
C LYS A 26 -4.80 3.24 6.48
N ARG A 27 -5.67 2.27 6.78
CA ARG A 27 -6.38 2.12 8.06
C ARG A 27 -6.06 0.76 8.70
N GLY A 28 -4.84 0.28 8.52
CA GLY A 28 -4.36 -1.01 9.04
C GLY A 28 -5.25 -2.18 8.57
N PRO A 29 -5.69 -3.09 9.46
CA PRO A 29 -6.50 -4.25 9.08
C PRO A 29 -7.91 -3.89 8.59
N MET A 30 -8.35 -2.63 8.76
CA MET A 30 -9.64 -2.17 8.20
C MET A 30 -9.57 -1.96 6.68
N GLY A 31 -8.36 -1.84 6.10
CA GLY A 31 -8.14 -1.56 4.70
C GLY A 31 -7.69 -0.13 4.45
N CYS A 32 -8.26 0.54 3.44
CA CYS A 32 -7.88 1.89 3.08
C CYS A 32 -9.05 2.72 2.53
N VAL A 33 -8.82 4.01 2.36
CA VAL A 33 -9.77 4.96 1.79
C VAL A 33 -9.07 5.86 0.78
N VAL A 34 -9.81 6.27 -0.24
CA VAL A 34 -9.34 7.18 -1.29
C VAL A 34 -10.12 8.49 -1.21
N LEU A 35 -9.39 9.61 -1.23
CA LEU A 35 -9.94 10.95 -1.08
C LEU A 35 -9.42 11.82 -2.23
N GLU A 36 -10.22 11.96 -3.28
CA GLU A 36 -9.87 12.77 -4.46
C GLU A 36 -10.19 14.25 -4.25
N GLY A 37 -11.17 14.57 -3.41
CA GLY A 37 -11.67 15.92 -3.20
C GLY A 37 -11.61 16.37 -1.74
N ALA A 38 -12.68 17.05 -1.31
CA ALA A 38 -12.83 17.55 0.04
C ALA A 38 -12.71 16.42 1.07
N ILE A 39 -12.10 16.73 2.22
CA ILE A 39 -11.93 15.79 3.31
C ILE A 39 -13.17 15.90 4.23
N PRO A 40 -13.92 14.81 4.44
CA PRO A 40 -15.14 14.85 5.24
C PRO A 40 -14.86 15.01 6.73
N ASP A 41 -15.92 15.28 7.49
CA ASP A 41 -15.88 15.37 8.95
C ASP A 41 -15.90 14.00 9.64
N SER A 42 -16.39 12.95 8.96
CA SER A 42 -16.43 11.57 9.45
C SER A 42 -15.89 10.59 8.41
N TRP A 43 -15.29 9.51 8.92
CA TRP A 43 -14.87 8.36 8.12
C TRP A 43 -16.06 7.58 7.55
N ASP A 44 -17.23 7.64 8.18
CA ASP A 44 -18.44 6.92 7.74
C ASP A 44 -18.96 7.44 6.40
N SER A 45 -18.56 8.67 6.04
CA SER A 45 -18.89 9.30 4.77
C SER A 45 -17.93 8.91 3.64
N VAL A 46 -16.91 8.08 3.90
CA VAL A 46 -15.92 7.66 2.91
C VAL A 46 -16.06 6.16 2.68
N PRO A 47 -16.24 5.71 1.42
CA PRO A 47 -16.23 4.29 1.10
C PRO A 47 -14.94 3.63 1.58
N LEU A 48 -15.06 2.70 2.53
CA LEU A 48 -13.95 1.90 3.01
C LEU A 48 -13.66 0.79 2.01
N GLN A 49 -12.46 0.80 1.44
CA GLN A 49 -11.95 -0.31 0.66
C GLN A 49 -11.45 -1.36 1.64
N GLN A 50 -12.31 -2.35 1.91
CA GLN A 50 -12.13 -3.31 3.00
C GLN A 50 -10.81 -4.07 2.86
N GLY A 51 -10.09 -4.17 3.98
CA GLY A 51 -8.86 -4.95 4.07
C GLY A 51 -9.13 -6.46 4.09
N VAL A 52 -8.10 -7.23 3.78
CA VAL A 52 -8.10 -8.68 4.03
C VAL A 52 -7.53 -8.92 5.43
N ARG A 53 -8.17 -9.79 6.21
CA ARG A 53 -7.70 -10.17 7.55
C ARG A 53 -6.77 -11.36 7.46
N VAL A 54 -5.59 -11.20 8.06
CA VAL A 54 -4.57 -12.24 8.18
C VAL A 54 -3.98 -12.19 9.59
N ASP A 55 -3.41 -13.29 10.04
CA ASP A 55 -2.57 -13.25 11.24
C ASP A 55 -1.26 -12.53 10.91
N VAL A 56 -0.99 -11.46 11.65
CA VAL A 56 0.19 -10.62 11.45
C VAL A 56 1.39 -11.25 12.12
N LEU A 57 2.45 -11.50 11.35
CA LEU A 57 3.77 -11.90 11.85
C LEU A 57 4.75 -10.73 11.94
N ASN A 58 4.82 -9.89 10.90
CA ASN A 58 5.75 -8.74 10.85
C ASN A 58 5.14 -7.58 10.06
N VAL A 59 5.20 -6.35 10.55
CA VAL A 59 4.62 -5.18 9.86
C VAL A 59 5.59 -4.50 8.87
N LEU A 60 6.86 -4.87 8.87
CA LEU A 60 7.88 -4.27 7.99
C LEU A 60 7.55 -4.52 6.52
N GLY A 61 7.60 -3.47 5.69
CA GLY A 61 7.35 -3.56 4.24
C GLY A 61 5.87 -3.52 3.84
N ALA A 62 4.92 -3.56 4.79
CA ALA A 62 3.49 -3.49 4.50
C ALA A 62 3.10 -2.23 3.68
N GLY A 63 3.79 -1.11 3.94
CA GLY A 63 3.57 0.14 3.23
C GLY A 63 4.03 0.10 1.78
N ASP A 64 5.19 -0.49 1.52
CA ASP A 64 5.76 -0.60 0.18
C ASP A 64 4.97 -1.60 -0.66
N ALA A 65 4.52 -2.70 -0.04
CA ALA A 65 3.62 -3.67 -0.67
C ALA A 65 2.28 -3.03 -1.03
N PHE A 66 1.69 -2.29 -0.09
CA PHE A 66 0.45 -1.56 -0.34
C PHE A 66 0.61 -0.60 -1.52
N MET A 67 1.68 0.21 -1.53
CA MET A 67 1.94 1.15 -2.61
C MET A 67 2.13 0.44 -3.95
N SER A 68 2.87 -0.66 -3.97
CA SER A 68 3.09 -1.45 -5.19
C SER A 68 1.79 -2.03 -5.75
N GLY A 69 0.93 -2.59 -4.88
CA GLY A 69 -0.40 -3.07 -5.27
C GLY A 69 -1.31 -1.96 -5.78
N LEU A 70 -1.32 -0.81 -5.11
CA LEU A 70 -2.08 0.37 -5.51
C LEU A 70 -1.65 0.85 -6.91
N LEU A 71 -0.33 1.02 -7.11
CA LEU A 71 0.23 1.46 -8.39
C LEU A 71 -0.05 0.45 -9.51
N ARG A 72 -0.03 -0.86 -9.23
CA ARG A 72 -0.42 -1.87 -10.21
C ARG A 72 -1.84 -1.63 -10.73
N GLY A 73 -2.81 -1.32 -9.87
CA GLY A 73 -4.17 -1.07 -10.34
C GLY A 73 -4.30 0.30 -11.01
N TRP A 74 -3.71 1.31 -10.40
CA TRP A 74 -3.82 2.70 -10.85
C TRP A 74 -3.13 2.94 -12.20
N LEU A 75 -1.93 2.41 -12.41
CA LEU A 75 -1.20 2.55 -13.69
C LEU A 75 -1.84 1.78 -14.85
N ASN A 76 -2.76 0.86 -14.57
CA ASN A 76 -3.51 0.08 -15.56
C ASN A 76 -4.96 0.56 -15.71
N ASP A 77 -5.31 1.72 -15.14
CA ASP A 77 -6.64 2.33 -15.23
C ASP A 77 -7.80 1.42 -14.74
N GLU A 78 -7.53 0.56 -13.75
CA GLU A 78 -8.53 -0.42 -13.24
C GLU A 78 -9.49 0.14 -12.19
N GLY A 79 -9.40 1.45 -11.92
CA GLY A 79 -10.21 2.14 -10.93
C GLY A 79 -9.77 1.92 -9.47
N TRP A 80 -10.28 2.77 -8.58
CA TRP A 80 -9.83 2.82 -7.18
C TRP A 80 -10.19 1.56 -6.39
N GLU A 81 -11.36 0.98 -6.61
CA GLU A 81 -11.78 -0.24 -5.92
C GLU A 81 -10.79 -1.37 -6.15
N GLN A 82 -10.46 -1.64 -7.42
CA GLN A 82 -9.54 -2.71 -7.79
C GLN A 82 -8.10 -2.40 -7.39
N ALA A 83 -7.64 -1.15 -7.54
CA ALA A 83 -6.33 -0.71 -7.07
C ALA A 83 -6.17 -0.87 -5.55
N CYS A 84 -7.17 -0.48 -4.76
CA CYS A 84 -7.17 -0.65 -3.32
C CYS A 84 -7.28 -2.12 -2.91
N ARG A 85 -8.02 -2.94 -3.66
CA ARG A 85 -8.07 -4.39 -3.45
C ARG A 85 -6.69 -5.03 -3.59
N TYR A 86 -5.92 -4.66 -4.62
CA TYR A 86 -4.53 -5.09 -4.76
C TYR A 86 -3.66 -4.57 -3.62
N ALA A 87 -3.77 -3.27 -3.28
CA ALA A 87 -2.98 -2.64 -2.23
C ALA A 87 -3.17 -3.35 -0.86
N ASN A 88 -4.42 -3.58 -0.48
CA ASN A 88 -4.78 -4.26 0.76
C ASN A 88 -4.25 -5.70 0.79
N ALA A 89 -4.41 -6.44 -0.31
CA ALA A 89 -3.97 -7.83 -0.42
C ALA A 89 -2.43 -7.96 -0.39
N CYS A 90 -1.70 -7.09 -1.10
CA CYS A 90 -0.25 -7.05 -1.04
C CYS A 90 0.25 -6.77 0.38
N GLY A 91 -0.37 -5.80 1.07
CA GLY A 91 -0.07 -5.51 2.46
C GLY A 91 -0.30 -6.72 3.36
N ALA A 92 -1.45 -7.39 3.22
CA ALA A 92 -1.79 -8.59 3.98
C ALA A 92 -0.78 -9.73 3.77
N LEU A 93 -0.41 -10.01 2.52
CA LEU A 93 0.57 -11.05 2.19
C LEU A 93 1.94 -10.77 2.82
N VAL A 94 2.43 -9.53 2.74
CA VAL A 94 3.71 -9.16 3.36
C VAL A 94 3.64 -9.29 4.87
N VAL A 95 2.57 -8.79 5.51
CA VAL A 95 2.52 -8.84 6.98
C VAL A 95 2.35 -10.23 7.56
N SER A 96 1.89 -11.18 6.75
CA SER A 96 1.82 -12.59 7.14
C SER A 96 3.19 -13.28 7.16
N ARG A 97 4.26 -12.69 6.60
CA ARG A 97 5.58 -13.31 6.49
C ARG A 97 6.63 -12.57 7.34
N HIS A 98 7.76 -13.23 7.62
CA HIS A 98 8.83 -12.64 8.45
C HIS A 98 9.66 -11.57 7.71
N GLY A 99 9.75 -11.63 6.37
CA GLY A 99 10.58 -10.73 5.57
C GLY A 99 9.88 -9.42 5.17
N CYS A 100 10.66 -8.39 4.87
CA CYS A 100 10.20 -7.13 4.27
C CYS A 100 10.17 -7.26 2.73
N ALA A 101 11.19 -6.76 2.03
CA ALA A 101 11.26 -6.82 0.56
C ALA A 101 11.17 -8.24 -0.03
N PRO A 102 11.77 -9.31 0.55
CA PRO A 102 11.63 -10.66 0.01
C PRO A 102 10.21 -11.21 0.08
N ALA A 103 9.36 -10.67 0.95
CA ALA A 103 7.98 -11.15 1.13
C ALA A 103 7.00 -10.57 0.11
N MET A 104 7.43 -9.62 -0.73
CA MET A 104 6.58 -9.01 -1.76
C MET A 104 5.96 -10.08 -2.67
N PRO A 105 4.65 -10.07 -2.88
CA PRO A 105 3.99 -11.07 -3.71
C PRO A 105 4.24 -10.81 -5.18
N THR A 106 4.34 -11.87 -5.97
CA THR A 106 4.25 -11.77 -7.42
C THR A 106 2.80 -11.59 -7.88
N LYS A 107 2.61 -11.27 -9.16
CA LYS A 107 1.27 -11.21 -9.77
C LYS A 107 0.50 -12.53 -9.58
N ALA A 108 1.16 -13.67 -9.80
CA ALA A 108 0.51 -14.98 -9.68
C ALA A 108 0.08 -15.28 -8.23
N GLU A 109 0.92 -14.94 -7.25
CA GLU A 109 0.55 -15.05 -5.83
C GLU A 109 -0.62 -14.14 -5.47
N LEU A 110 -0.60 -12.90 -5.95
CA LEU A 110 -1.63 -11.91 -5.65
C LEU A 110 -2.99 -12.32 -6.23
N ASP A 111 -3.02 -12.73 -7.51
CA ASP A 111 -4.24 -13.18 -8.18
C ASP A 111 -4.83 -14.41 -7.49
N ASP A 112 -3.96 -15.36 -7.12
CA ASP A 112 -4.35 -16.56 -6.39
C ASP A 112 -4.93 -16.22 -5.02
N TYR A 113 -4.27 -15.36 -4.26
CA TYR A 113 -4.77 -14.95 -2.96
C TYR A 113 -6.13 -14.25 -3.06
N LEU A 114 -6.28 -13.33 -4.02
CA LEU A 114 -7.52 -12.58 -4.22
C LEU A 114 -8.72 -13.44 -4.61
N SER A 115 -8.51 -14.60 -5.25
CA SER A 115 -9.62 -15.49 -5.62
C SER A 115 -10.16 -16.33 -4.45
N ARG A 116 -9.43 -16.41 -3.34
CA ARG A 116 -9.77 -17.29 -2.20
C ARG A 116 -9.43 -16.69 -0.84
N ALA A 117 -9.26 -15.38 -0.77
CA ALA A 117 -8.79 -14.64 0.41
C ALA A 117 -9.57 -14.98 1.70
N GLU A 118 -10.88 -15.18 1.60
CA GLU A 118 -11.75 -15.53 2.74
C GLU A 118 -11.43 -16.90 3.36
N SER A 119 -10.89 -17.82 2.57
CA SER A 119 -10.50 -19.17 3.01
C SER A 119 -9.04 -19.28 3.46
N VAL A 120 -8.26 -18.20 3.38
CA VAL A 120 -6.82 -18.21 3.65
C VAL A 120 -6.46 -17.16 4.72
N PRO A 121 -6.83 -17.41 6.00
CA PRO A 121 -6.48 -16.51 7.10
C PRO A 121 -4.98 -16.54 7.44
N ARG A 122 -4.27 -17.60 7.03
CA ARG A 122 -2.84 -17.83 7.24
C ARG A 122 -2.09 -18.03 5.92
N PRO A 123 -1.82 -16.95 5.17
CA PRO A 123 -1.10 -17.07 3.90
C PRO A 123 0.31 -17.64 4.03
N ASP A 124 0.90 -17.55 5.23
CA ASP A 124 2.25 -18.00 5.55
C ASP A 124 2.42 -19.51 5.60
N ILE A 125 1.35 -20.25 5.90
CA ILE A 125 1.35 -21.72 5.94
C ILE A 125 0.56 -22.34 4.78
N ASP A 126 0.01 -21.52 3.87
CA ASP A 126 -0.72 -22.02 2.70
C ASP A 126 0.26 -22.59 1.68
N ASP A 127 0.15 -23.90 1.42
CA ASP A 127 1.08 -24.64 0.55
C ASP A 127 1.13 -24.07 -0.88
N ARG A 128 -0.02 -23.63 -1.40
CA ARG A 128 -0.13 -23.12 -2.77
C ARG A 128 0.50 -21.73 -2.90
N LEU A 129 0.24 -20.82 -1.96
CA LEU A 129 0.90 -19.50 -1.94
C LEU A 129 2.39 -19.65 -1.72
N ASN A 130 2.82 -20.53 -0.81
CA ASN A 130 4.24 -20.77 -0.58
C ASN A 130 4.94 -21.39 -1.80
N HIS A 131 4.25 -22.27 -2.52
CA HIS A 131 4.73 -22.79 -3.80
C HIS A 131 4.87 -21.67 -4.83
N LEU A 132 3.80 -20.90 -5.07
CA LEU A 132 3.78 -19.77 -6.01
C LEU A 132 4.88 -18.78 -5.69
N HIS A 133 5.04 -18.40 -4.43
CA HIS A 133 6.11 -17.52 -3.97
C HIS A 133 7.48 -18.01 -4.42
N ARG A 134 7.79 -19.28 -4.13
CA ARG A 134 9.10 -19.86 -4.42
C ARG A 134 9.40 -19.96 -5.91
N VAL A 135 8.40 -20.26 -6.73
CA VAL A 135 8.62 -20.52 -8.16
C VAL A 135 8.53 -19.25 -9.01
N THR A 136 7.82 -18.22 -8.54
CA THR A 136 7.62 -16.97 -9.31
C THR A 136 8.50 -15.81 -8.84
N SER A 137 9.07 -15.86 -7.62
CA SER A 137 10.02 -14.84 -7.13
C SER A 137 11.47 -15.09 -7.55
N ARG A 138 11.75 -16.15 -8.32
CA ARG A 138 13.11 -16.46 -8.80
C ARG A 138 13.62 -15.30 -9.64
N ARG A 139 14.73 -14.71 -9.17
CA ARG A 139 15.32 -13.51 -9.77
C ARG A 139 15.60 -13.71 -11.26
N GLN A 140 15.04 -12.82 -12.06
CA GLN A 140 15.57 -12.50 -13.37
C GLN A 140 16.91 -11.79 -13.18
N ALA A 141 17.95 -12.26 -13.88
CA ALA A 141 19.22 -11.57 -13.95
C ALA A 141 19.05 -10.36 -14.87
N TRP A 142 19.06 -9.16 -14.32
CA TRP A 142 19.03 -7.93 -15.10
C TRP A 142 20.48 -7.56 -15.43
N PRO A 143 20.86 -7.45 -16.72
CA PRO A 143 22.23 -7.11 -17.10
C PRO A 143 22.62 -5.70 -16.65
N GLU A 144 21.66 -4.77 -16.56
CA GLU A 144 21.86 -3.41 -16.06
C GLU A 144 20.62 -2.97 -15.25
N LEU A 145 20.84 -2.35 -14.08
CA LEU A 145 19.77 -1.75 -13.25
C LEU A 145 20.08 -0.26 -13.04
N CYS A 146 19.22 0.62 -13.55
CA CYS A 146 19.25 2.04 -13.17
C CYS A 146 18.38 2.24 -11.92
N ILE A 147 18.99 2.10 -10.74
CA ILE A 147 18.31 2.32 -9.46
C ILE A 147 18.44 3.78 -9.08
N PHE A 148 17.30 4.45 -8.89
CA PHE A 148 17.26 5.75 -8.25
C PHE A 148 16.72 5.59 -6.83
N ALA A 149 17.65 5.40 -5.89
CA ALA A 149 17.35 5.31 -4.48
C ALA A 149 17.45 6.70 -3.84
N PHE A 150 16.37 7.16 -3.21
CA PHE A 150 16.41 8.32 -2.33
C PHE A 150 16.21 7.85 -0.90
N ASP A 151 17.19 8.15 -0.06
CA ASP A 151 17.04 8.00 1.38
C ASP A 151 17.27 9.34 2.07
N HIS A 152 16.35 9.65 2.99
CA HIS A 152 16.31 10.81 3.88
C HIS A 152 16.27 12.24 3.26
N ARG A 153 15.34 13.02 3.80
CA ARG A 153 14.93 14.42 3.49
C ARG A 153 16.05 15.47 3.32
N LYS A 154 17.30 15.17 3.69
CA LYS A 154 18.37 16.16 3.80
C LYS A 154 18.87 16.65 2.43
N GLN A 155 18.96 15.76 1.44
CA GLN A 155 19.43 16.11 0.09
C GLN A 155 18.50 17.05 -0.68
N LEU A 156 17.19 17.06 -0.38
CA LEU A 156 16.24 17.97 -1.02
C LEU A 156 16.39 19.41 -0.51
N ALA A 157 16.75 19.58 0.76
CA ALA A 157 17.04 20.89 1.35
C ALA A 157 18.37 21.44 0.81
N ASP A 158 19.39 20.58 0.68
CA ASP A 158 20.71 20.97 0.18
C ASP A 158 20.69 21.29 -1.33
N SER A 159 19.86 20.60 -2.12
CA SER A 159 19.71 20.88 -3.56
C SER A 159 18.92 22.18 -3.84
N GLY A 160 18.15 22.69 -2.88
CA GLY A 160 17.46 23.98 -2.97
C GLY A 160 18.30 25.18 -2.48
N ALA A 161 19.45 24.92 -1.86
CA ALA A 161 20.35 25.94 -1.30
C ALA A 161 21.57 26.26 -2.20
N GLY A 162 21.61 25.72 -3.41
CA GLY A 162 22.65 26.00 -4.40
C GLY A 162 22.45 27.32 -5.14
N ASN A 163 23.30 28.30 -4.83
CA ASN A 163 23.62 29.53 -5.57
C ASN A 163 22.64 30.72 -5.44
N ARG A 164 22.77 31.45 -4.33
CA ARG A 164 22.68 32.93 -4.34
C ARG A 164 24.06 33.50 -3.98
N ALA A 165 24.88 33.67 -5.01
CA ALA A 165 25.89 34.72 -5.03
C ALA A 165 25.23 36.00 -5.58
#